data_AF-A0A8X6MA47-F1
#
_entry.id   AF-A0A8X6MA47-F1
#
_cell.length_a   1.000
_cell.length_b   1.000
_cell.length_c   1.000
_cell.angle_alpha   90.00
_cell.angle_beta   90.00
_cell.angle_gamma   90.00
#
_symmetry.space_group_name_H-M   'P 1'
#
loop_
_entity.id
_entity.type
_entity.pdbx_description
1 polymer ?
#
loop_
_entity_poly.entity_id
_entity_poly.type
_entity_poly.pdbx_seq_one_letter_code
_entity_poly.pdbx_strand_id
1 'polypeptide(L)'
;MYYKCVCLLSKYEERLASYKRSTLSLNFISSYSQVIDAIRKVHDVASVPIFICSIIFFMQLWVNLSWILLIPQHEMLPIYNTEIIFTSVLYTLGALSTPIIASEIPLRMQKIKIELEGLYGNALKHLHVDPKTLKIIKFALKREHVEITACNVVNFTRGYVLSFFSALFAYGLLFISIQDKSILTDTNNSTL
;
A
#
# COMPACT_ATOMS: atom_id res chain seq x y z
N MET A 1 -10.79 0.69 -7.59
CA MET A 1 -10.00 0.68 -8.85
C MET A 1 -8.70 -0.12 -8.74
N TYR A 2 -7.86 0.08 -7.71
CA TYR A 2 -6.60 -0.65 -7.53
C TYR A 2 -6.72 -2.19 -7.52
N TYR A 3 -7.77 -2.74 -6.90
CA TYR A 3 -8.04 -4.19 -6.95
C TYR A 3 -8.21 -4.72 -8.38
N LYS A 4 -8.83 -3.94 -9.28
CA LYS A 4 -8.97 -4.30 -10.69
C LYS A 4 -7.61 -4.30 -11.40
N CYS A 5 -6.71 -3.36 -11.07
CA CYS A 5 -5.33 -3.36 -11.55
C CYS A 5 -4.57 -4.58 -11.06
N VAL A 6 -4.66 -4.92 -9.76
CA VAL A 6 -4.05 -6.13 -9.19
C VAL A 6 -4.54 -7.39 -9.89
N CYS A 7 -5.84 -7.51 -10.15
CA CYS A 7 -6.42 -8.65 -10.86
C CYS A 7 -5.92 -8.74 -12.32
N LEU A 8 -5.81 -7.60 -13.02
CA LEU A 8 -5.26 -7.55 -14.38
C LEU A 8 -3.78 -7.96 -14.41
N LEU A 9 -2.99 -7.49 -13.45
CA LEU A 9 -1.59 -7.90 -13.27
C LEU A 9 -1.49 -9.40 -12.99
N SER A 10 -2.33 -9.95 -12.11
CA SER A 10 -2.35 -11.39 -11.81
C SER A 10 -2.68 -12.24 -13.04
N LYS A 11 -3.68 -11.83 -13.83
CA LYS A 11 -4.01 -12.51 -15.09
C LYS A 11 -2.87 -12.44 -16.11
N TYR A 12 -2.11 -11.34 -16.11
CA TYR A 12 -0.95 -11.20 -16.97
C TYR A 12 0.22 -12.08 -16.52
N GLU A 13 0.48 -12.16 -15.21
CA GLU A 13 1.46 -13.06 -14.57
C GLU A 13 1.14 -14.53 -14.92
N GLU A 14 -0.09 -14.98 -14.74
CA GLU A 14 -0.53 -16.34 -15.11
C GLU A 14 -0.33 -16.63 -16.61
N ARG A 15 -0.68 -15.67 -17.48
CA ARG A 15 -0.43 -15.80 -18.92
C ARG A 15 1.06 -15.91 -19.19
N LEU A 16 1.90 -15.05 -18.62
CA LEU A 16 3.35 -15.09 -18.81
C LEU A 16 3.95 -16.43 -18.39
N ALA A 17 3.53 -16.97 -17.24
CA ALA A 17 3.95 -18.28 -16.75
C ALA A 17 3.58 -19.42 -17.72
N SER A 18 2.44 -19.34 -18.41
CA SER A 18 2.05 -20.31 -19.44
C SER A 18 2.84 -20.21 -20.75
N TYR A 19 3.44 -19.05 -21.04
CA TYR A 19 4.25 -18.80 -22.25
C TYR A 19 5.69 -19.32 -22.16
N LYS A 20 6.06 -20.06 -21.12
CA LYS A 20 7.41 -20.62 -20.87
C LYS A 20 8.01 -21.47 -22.02
N ARG A 21 7.28 -21.70 -23.13
CA ARG A 21 7.69 -22.53 -24.27
C ARG A 21 7.35 -22.02 -25.68
N SER A 22 6.66 -20.89 -25.86
CA SER A 22 6.25 -20.44 -27.21
C SER A 22 6.66 -19.01 -27.54
N THR A 23 6.72 -18.72 -28.85
CA THR A 23 7.07 -17.42 -29.41
C THR A 23 6.17 -16.31 -28.84
N LEU A 24 6.79 -15.37 -28.13
CA LEU A 24 6.13 -14.20 -27.59
C LEU A 24 5.66 -13.28 -28.72
N SER A 25 4.34 -13.14 -28.87
CA SER A 25 3.76 -12.30 -29.92
C SER A 25 3.81 -10.80 -29.58
N LEU A 26 3.88 -9.95 -30.60
CA LEU A 26 3.75 -8.48 -30.47
C LEU A 26 2.49 -8.06 -29.71
N ASN A 27 1.41 -8.83 -29.83
CA ASN A 27 0.15 -8.60 -29.14
C ASN A 27 0.28 -8.70 -27.61
N PHE A 28 1.20 -9.54 -27.13
CA PHE A 28 1.47 -9.69 -25.70
C PHE A 28 2.14 -8.44 -25.10
N ILE A 29 3.12 -7.85 -25.81
CA ILE A 29 3.73 -6.58 -25.39
C ILE A 29 2.74 -5.42 -25.47
N SER A 30 1.93 -5.36 -26.52
CA SER A 30 0.88 -4.35 -26.63
C SER A 30 -0.08 -4.43 -25.45
N SER A 31 -0.46 -5.65 -25.04
CA SER A 31 -1.28 -5.88 -23.85
C SER A 31 -0.58 -5.40 -22.56
N TYR A 32 0.72 -5.65 -22.40
CA TYR A 32 1.50 -5.14 -21.26
C TYR A 32 1.54 -3.61 -21.23
N SER A 33 1.68 -2.96 -22.39
CA SER A 33 1.64 -1.49 -22.46
C SER A 33 0.31 -0.95 -21.99
N GLN A 34 -0.79 -1.53 -22.48
CA GLN A 34 -2.14 -1.11 -22.08
C GLN A 34 -2.36 -1.28 -20.58
N VAL A 35 -1.83 -2.35 -19.97
CA VAL A 35 -1.91 -2.56 -18.52
C VAL A 35 -1.11 -1.50 -17.76
N ILE A 36 0.13 -1.21 -18.18
CA ILE A 36 0.95 -0.13 -17.58
C ILE A 36 0.26 1.23 -17.70
N ASP A 37 -0.24 1.55 -18.88
CA ASP A 37 -0.89 2.84 -19.15
C ASP A 37 -2.19 2.99 -18.34
N ALA A 38 -2.93 1.89 -18.14
CA ALA A 38 -4.10 1.87 -17.26
C ALA A 38 -3.70 2.05 -15.79
N ILE A 39 -2.61 1.43 -15.33
CA ILE A 39 -2.09 1.60 -13.96
C ILE A 39 -1.67 3.05 -13.73
N ARG A 40 -0.94 3.67 -14.67
CA ARG A 40 -0.56 5.09 -14.59
C ARG A 40 -1.78 6.01 -14.50
N LYS A 41 -2.77 5.83 -15.36
CA LYS A 41 -4.01 6.62 -15.30
C LYS A 41 -4.76 6.47 -13.99
N VAL A 42 -4.84 5.25 -13.46
CA VAL A 42 -5.47 5.00 -12.15
C VAL A 42 -4.66 5.66 -11.04
N HIS A 43 -3.33 5.60 -11.10
CA HIS A 43 -2.44 6.26 -10.14
C HIS A 43 -2.60 7.79 -10.19
N ASP A 44 -2.54 8.41 -11.36
CA ASP A 44 -2.68 9.86 -11.53
C ASP A 44 -4.01 10.37 -10.95
N VAL A 45 -5.11 9.67 -11.24
CA VAL A 45 -6.45 10.07 -10.79
C VAL A 45 -6.69 9.76 -9.31
N ALA A 46 -6.16 8.64 -8.79
CA ALA A 46 -6.48 8.18 -7.45
C ALA A 46 -5.42 8.55 -6.39
N SER A 47 -4.25 9.05 -6.79
CA SER A 47 -3.16 9.43 -5.87
C SER A 47 -3.60 10.52 -4.88
N VAL A 48 -4.22 11.59 -5.37
CA VAL A 48 -4.68 12.72 -4.55
C VAL A 48 -5.82 12.32 -3.60
N PRO A 49 -6.92 11.68 -4.06
CA PRO A 49 -7.98 11.22 -3.16
C PRO A 49 -7.47 10.27 -2.08
N ILE A 50 -6.57 9.35 -2.43
CA ILE A 50 -6.01 8.42 -1.46
C ILE A 50 -5.18 9.15 -0.40
N PHE A 51 -4.35 10.10 -0.81
CA PHE A 51 -3.55 10.88 0.13
C PHE A 51 -4.44 11.63 1.13
N ILE A 52 -5.51 12.27 0.65
CA ILE A 52 -6.48 12.97 1.49
C ILE A 52 -7.17 11.98 2.44
N CYS A 53 -7.65 10.84 1.94
CA CYS A 53 -8.27 9.81 2.78
C CYS A 53 -7.31 9.27 3.85
N SER A 54 -6.03 9.05 3.51
CA SER A 54 -5.01 8.59 4.46
C SER A 54 -4.77 9.60 5.57
N ILE A 55 -4.73 10.90 5.26
CA ILE A 55 -4.64 11.96 6.28
C ILE A 55 -5.87 11.96 7.18
N ILE A 56 -7.07 11.87 6.60
CA ILE A 56 -8.32 11.85 7.36
C ILE A 56 -8.34 10.65 8.31
N PHE A 57 -8.00 9.45 7.84
CA PHE A 57 -7.93 8.26 8.70
C PHE A 57 -6.90 8.39 9.81
N PHE A 58 -5.73 8.98 9.53
CA PHE A 58 -4.72 9.23 10.55
C PHE A 58 -5.21 10.21 11.62
N MET A 59 -5.78 11.34 11.20
CA MET A 59 -6.31 12.35 12.12
C MET A 59 -7.48 11.79 12.96
N GLN A 60 -8.32 10.96 12.37
CA GLN A 60 -9.45 10.39 13.11
C GLN A 60 -9.00 9.30 14.09
N LEU A 61 -8.01 8.49 13.75
CA LEU A 61 -7.38 7.56 14.68
C LEU A 61 -6.71 8.29 15.84
N TRP A 62 -6.09 9.44 15.56
CA TRP A 62 -5.53 10.31 16.57
C TRP A 62 -6.58 10.81 17.57
N VAL A 63 -7.68 11.35 17.04
CA VAL A 63 -8.81 11.81 17.87
C VAL A 63 -9.31 10.65 18.73
N ASN A 64 -9.62 9.50 18.13
CA ASN A 64 -10.11 8.35 18.88
C ASN A 64 -9.13 7.89 19.97
N LEU A 65 -7.82 7.87 19.69
CA LEU A 65 -6.80 7.53 20.68
C LEU A 65 -6.79 8.50 21.86
N SER A 66 -6.93 9.81 21.59
CA SER A 66 -7.01 10.82 22.64
C SER A 66 -8.27 10.65 23.50
N TRP A 67 -9.42 10.34 22.90
CA TRP A 67 -10.66 10.07 23.65
C TRP A 67 -10.54 8.86 24.56
N ILE A 68 -9.89 7.79 24.09
CA ILE A 68 -9.70 6.55 24.87
C ILE A 68 -8.75 6.78 26.07
N LEU A 69 -7.71 7.60 25.90
CA LEU A 69 -6.66 7.75 26.91
C LEU A 69 -6.88 8.93 27.87
N LEU A 70 -7.40 10.08 27.41
CA LEU A 70 -7.53 11.27 28.26
C LEU A 70 -8.79 11.29 29.13
N ILE A 71 -9.88 10.67 28.68
CA ILE A 71 -11.17 10.83 29.34
C ILE A 71 -11.44 9.64 30.25
N PRO A 72 -11.73 9.87 31.55
CA PRO A 72 -12.01 8.80 32.48
C PRO A 72 -13.25 8.00 32.02
N GLN A 73 -13.08 6.68 31.89
CA GLN A 73 -14.10 5.78 31.35
C GLN A 73 -15.41 5.79 32.15
N HIS A 74 -15.39 6.24 33.39
CA HIS A 74 -16.56 6.34 34.26
C HIS A 74 -17.49 7.52 33.92
N GLU A 75 -17.03 8.53 33.19
CA GLU A 75 -17.85 9.68 32.78
C GLU A 75 -18.52 9.48 31.41
N MET A 76 -18.14 8.43 30.68
CA MET A 76 -18.68 8.17 29.34
C MET A 76 -19.86 7.20 29.37
N LEU A 77 -20.94 7.61 28.69
CA LEU A 77 -22.07 6.74 28.37
C LEU A 77 -21.59 5.53 27.55
N PRO A 78 -22.05 4.30 27.84
CA PRO A 78 -21.56 3.07 27.22
C PRO A 78 -21.72 3.04 25.69
N ILE A 79 -22.71 3.77 25.15
CA ILE A 79 -22.94 3.91 23.70
C ILE A 79 -21.73 4.57 23.01
N TYR A 80 -21.17 5.63 23.60
CA TYR A 80 -20.02 6.33 23.04
C TYR A 80 -18.77 5.46 23.00
N ASN A 81 -18.55 4.63 24.04
CA ASN A 81 -17.43 3.68 24.05
C ASN A 81 -17.54 2.68 22.89
N THR A 82 -18.74 2.14 22.62
CA THR A 82 -18.93 1.21 21.50
C THR A 82 -18.70 1.87 20.15
N GLU A 83 -19.13 3.13 19.98
CA GLU A 83 -18.92 3.89 18.75
C GLU A 83 -17.44 4.21 18.51
N ILE A 84 -16.71 4.64 19.54
CA ILE A 84 -15.28 4.93 19.47
C ILE A 84 -14.49 3.66 19.10
N ILE A 85 -14.81 2.51 19.71
CA ILE A 85 -14.15 1.23 19.39
C ILE A 85 -14.44 0.85 17.93
N PHE A 86 -15.71 0.89 17.52
CA PHE A 86 -16.12 0.51 16.17
C PHE A 86 -15.47 1.40 15.10
N THR A 87 -15.52 2.71 15.29
CA THR A 87 -14.91 3.69 14.38
C THR A 87 -13.39 3.53 14.32
N SER A 88 -12.72 3.27 15.46
CA SER A 88 -11.28 3.02 15.50
C SER A 88 -10.88 1.80 14.67
N VAL A 89 -11.65 0.70 14.77
CA VAL A 89 -11.41 -0.49 13.95
C VAL A 89 -11.58 -0.17 12.47
N LEU A 90 -12.66 0.53 12.09
CA LEU A 90 -12.91 0.91 10.70
C LEU A 90 -11.81 1.79 10.11
N TYR A 91 -11.38 2.83 10.83
CA TYR A 91 -10.33 3.73 10.35
C TYR A 91 -8.98 3.04 10.28
N THR A 92 -8.69 2.12 11.20
CA THR A 92 -7.49 1.28 11.13
C THR A 92 -7.52 0.41 9.87
N LEU A 93 -8.63 -0.27 9.60
CA LEU A 93 -8.79 -1.07 8.38
C LEU A 93 -8.68 -0.22 7.10
N GLY A 94 -9.25 0.98 7.09
CA GLY A 94 -9.13 1.93 5.98
C GLY A 94 -7.70 2.38 5.74
N ALA A 95 -6.99 2.75 6.81
CA ALA A 95 -5.59 3.17 6.78
C ALA A 95 -4.64 2.05 6.34
N LEU A 96 -4.94 0.79 6.65
CA LEU A 96 -4.09 -0.36 6.29
C LEU A 96 -4.39 -0.93 4.91
N SER A 97 -5.66 -1.04 4.53
CA SER A 97 -6.08 -1.67 3.27
C SER A 97 -5.50 -0.95 2.06
N THR A 98 -5.51 0.40 2.07
CA THR A 98 -5.09 1.19 0.92
C THR A 98 -3.58 1.06 0.61
N PRO A 99 -2.67 1.23 1.58
CA PRO A 99 -1.24 0.99 1.37
C PRO A 99 -0.92 -0.45 1.01
N ILE A 100 -1.59 -1.44 1.63
CA ILE A 100 -1.35 -2.86 1.35
C ILE A 100 -1.67 -3.16 -0.12
N ILE A 101 -2.86 -2.78 -0.58
CA ILE A 101 -3.30 -3.01 -1.97
C ILE A 101 -2.43 -2.24 -2.95
N ALA A 102 -2.08 -0.98 -2.64
CA ALA A 102 -1.19 -0.17 -3.46
C ALA A 102 0.22 -0.79 -3.57
N SER A 103 0.73 -1.39 -2.49
CA SER A 103 2.05 -2.03 -2.47
C SER A 103 2.14 -3.32 -3.28
N GLU A 104 1.02 -4.01 -3.55
CA GLU A 104 1.02 -5.24 -4.35
C GLU A 104 1.34 -5.01 -5.82
N ILE A 105 0.99 -3.85 -6.36
CA ILE A 105 1.20 -3.53 -7.78
C ILE A 105 2.68 -3.45 -8.14
N PRO A 106 3.54 -2.66 -7.46
CA PRO A 106 4.97 -2.65 -7.76
C PRO A 106 5.61 -4.02 -7.52
N LEU A 107 5.18 -4.77 -6.50
CA LEU A 107 5.66 -6.15 -6.26
C LEU A 107 5.36 -7.09 -7.43
N ARG A 108 4.13 -7.04 -7.97
CA ARG A 108 3.74 -7.86 -9.13
C ARG A 108 4.43 -7.42 -10.42
N MET A 109 4.61 -6.11 -10.63
CA MET A 109 5.41 -5.61 -11.76
C MET A 109 6.86 -6.09 -11.69
N GLN A 110 7.46 -6.10 -10.49
CA GLN A 110 8.81 -6.62 -10.29
C GLN A 110 8.91 -8.12 -10.61
N LYS A 111 7.91 -8.93 -10.20
CA LYS A 111 7.86 -10.36 -10.57
C LYS A 111 7.79 -10.56 -12.07
N ILE A 112 6.91 -9.82 -12.76
CA ILE A 112 6.80 -9.85 -14.23
C ILE A 112 8.15 -9.51 -14.88
N LYS A 113 8.87 -8.52 -14.33
CA LYS A 113 10.20 -8.16 -14.82
C LYS A 113 11.19 -9.32 -14.67
N ILE A 114 11.25 -9.94 -13.50
CA ILE A 114 12.13 -11.08 -13.23
C ILE A 114 11.81 -12.26 -14.18
N GLU A 115 10.54 -12.54 -14.43
CA GLU A 115 10.14 -13.58 -15.38
C GLU A 115 10.54 -13.22 -16.82
N LEU A 116 10.40 -11.96 -17.23
CA LEU A 116 10.88 -11.47 -18.53
C LEU A 116 12.41 -11.54 -18.65
N GLU A 117 13.17 -11.23 -17.59
CA GLU A 117 14.63 -11.38 -17.54
C GLU A 117 15.03 -12.85 -17.70
N GLY A 118 14.32 -13.76 -17.02
CA GLY A 118 14.52 -15.20 -17.16
C GLY A 118 14.24 -15.70 -18.59
N LEU A 119 13.15 -15.22 -19.21
CA LEU A 119 12.83 -15.53 -20.61
C LEU A 119 13.87 -14.99 -21.58
N TYR A 120 14.37 -13.77 -21.35
CA TYR A 120 15.46 -13.19 -22.15
C TYR A 120 16.74 -14.02 -22.06
N GLY A 121 17.13 -14.41 -20.84
CA GLY A 121 18.32 -15.24 -20.61
C GLY A 121 18.23 -16.61 -21.27
N ASN A 122 17.05 -17.24 -21.24
CA ASN A 122 16.80 -18.51 -21.92
C ASN A 122 16.79 -18.35 -23.45
N ALA A 123 16.18 -17.28 -23.96
CA ALA A 123 16.16 -16.99 -25.39
C ALA A 123 17.56 -16.75 -25.96
N LEU A 124 18.47 -16.16 -25.18
CA LEU A 124 19.86 -15.94 -25.57
C LEU A 124 20.67 -17.24 -25.66
N LYS A 125 20.31 -18.26 -24.87
CA LYS A 125 20.98 -19.57 -24.85
C LYS A 125 20.51 -20.50 -25.98
N HIS A 126 19.34 -20.24 -26.56
CA HIS A 126 18.79 -21.06 -27.65
C HIS A 126 19.01 -20.38 -29.01
N LEU A 127 19.81 -21.02 -29.87
CA LEU A 127 20.26 -20.50 -31.18
C LEU A 127 19.12 -20.23 -32.20
N HIS A 128 17.90 -20.69 -31.93
CA HIS A 128 16.77 -20.66 -32.86
C HIS A 128 15.66 -19.64 -32.52
N VAL A 129 15.88 -18.74 -31.56
CA VAL A 129 14.86 -17.73 -31.22
C VAL A 129 14.88 -16.58 -32.23
N ASP A 130 13.70 -16.22 -32.75
CA ASP A 130 13.53 -15.11 -33.69
C ASP A 130 14.11 -13.80 -33.10
N PRO A 131 15.04 -13.12 -33.80
CA PRO A 131 15.62 -11.85 -33.35
C PRO A 131 14.59 -10.75 -33.09
N LYS A 132 13.39 -10.82 -33.71
CA LYS A 132 12.29 -9.91 -33.38
C LYS A 132 11.78 -10.13 -31.96
N THR A 133 11.61 -11.39 -31.55
CA THR A 133 11.18 -11.77 -30.19
C THR A 133 12.20 -11.29 -29.15
N LEU A 134 13.51 -11.38 -29.45
CA LEU A 134 14.56 -10.90 -28.57
C LEU A 134 14.52 -9.37 -28.39
N LYS A 135 14.32 -8.59 -29.48
CA LYS A 135 14.15 -7.13 -29.42
C LYS A 135 12.92 -6.72 -28.63
N ILE A 136 11.83 -7.45 -28.80
CA ILE A 136 10.55 -7.30 -28.10
C ILE A 136 10.75 -7.46 -26.59
N ILE A 137 11.37 -8.55 -26.13
CA ILE A 137 11.65 -8.77 -24.70
C ILE A 137 12.58 -7.68 -24.14
N LYS A 138 13.63 -7.30 -24.88
CA LYS A 138 14.54 -6.22 -24.49
C LYS A 138 13.82 -4.87 -24.35
N PHE A 139 12.82 -4.59 -25.19
CA PHE A 139 12.00 -3.40 -25.10
C PHE A 139 11.09 -3.41 -23.87
N ALA A 140 10.47 -4.55 -23.54
CA ALA A 140 9.67 -4.70 -22.32
C ALA A 140 10.52 -4.51 -21.05
N LEU A 141 11.75 -5.03 -21.04
CA LEU A 141 12.70 -4.89 -19.93
C LEU A 141 13.20 -3.48 -19.71
N LYS A 142 13.35 -2.70 -20.79
CA LYS A 142 13.83 -1.31 -20.73
C LYS A 142 12.77 -0.33 -20.24
N ARG A 143 11.50 -0.76 -20.12
CA ARG A 143 10.43 0.10 -19.61
C ARG A 143 10.53 0.30 -18.10
N GLU A 144 10.33 1.54 -17.67
CA GLU A 144 10.37 1.95 -16.28
C GLU A 144 9.27 1.29 -15.44
N HIS A 145 9.60 1.03 -14.17
CA HIS A 145 8.66 0.56 -13.17
C HIS A 145 7.73 1.70 -12.79
N VAL A 146 6.43 1.41 -12.73
CA VAL A 146 5.46 2.36 -12.17
C VAL A 146 5.43 2.14 -10.67
N GLU A 147 6.10 3.02 -9.94
CA GLU A 147 5.95 3.10 -8.48
C GLU A 147 4.66 3.85 -8.17
N ILE A 148 3.84 3.29 -7.27
CA ILE A 148 2.60 3.93 -6.84
C ILE A 148 2.93 4.84 -5.65
N THR A 149 2.96 6.13 -5.92
CA THR A 149 3.20 7.19 -4.94
C THR A 149 1.90 7.95 -4.64
N ALA A 150 1.62 8.30 -3.38
CA ALA A 150 0.63 9.33 -3.09
C ALA A 150 1.29 10.70 -3.26
N CYS A 151 0.79 11.51 -4.20
CA CYS A 151 1.23 12.88 -4.45
C CYS A 151 2.75 13.05 -4.65
N ASN A 152 3.51 12.01 -5.03
CA ASN A 152 4.98 11.99 -5.03
C ASN A 152 5.64 12.29 -3.67
N VAL A 153 4.87 12.28 -2.58
CA VAL A 153 5.38 12.54 -1.22
C VAL A 153 5.47 11.25 -0.42
N VAL A 154 4.51 10.33 -0.59
CA VAL A 154 4.43 9.10 0.21
C VAL A 154 4.45 7.90 -0.71
N ASN A 155 5.49 7.08 -0.59
CA ASN A 155 5.53 5.79 -1.26
C ASN A 155 4.72 4.78 -0.44
N PHE A 156 3.65 4.23 -1.04
CA PHE A 156 2.85 3.17 -0.42
C PHE A 156 3.62 1.85 -0.42
N THR A 157 4.64 1.79 0.41
CA THR A 157 5.41 0.59 0.70
C THR A 157 4.87 -0.07 1.96
N ARG A 158 5.21 -1.33 2.16
CA ARG A 158 4.97 -1.99 3.46
C ARG A 158 5.66 -1.25 4.62
N GLY A 159 6.75 -0.53 4.33
CA GLY A 159 7.43 0.33 5.29
C GLY A 159 6.56 1.49 5.79
N TYR A 160 5.72 2.07 4.93
CA TYR A 160 4.78 3.13 5.33
C TYR A 160 3.80 2.64 6.41
N VAL A 161 3.27 1.42 6.27
CA VAL A 161 2.38 0.82 7.29
C VAL A 161 3.11 0.67 8.62
N LEU A 162 4.37 0.23 8.58
CA LEU A 162 5.18 0.11 9.78
C LEU A 162 5.41 1.47 10.45
N SER A 163 5.77 2.50 9.68
CA SER A 163 5.94 3.87 10.18
C SER A 163 4.65 4.42 10.80
N PHE A 164 3.50 4.13 10.19
CA PHE A 164 2.19 4.51 10.70
C PHE A 164 1.91 3.86 12.07
N PHE A 165 2.14 2.56 12.20
CA PHE A 165 2.01 1.86 13.48
C PHE A 165 3.00 2.37 14.53
N SER A 166 4.26 2.60 14.15
CA SER A 166 5.27 3.14 15.06
C SER A 166 4.90 4.52 15.57
N ALA A 167 4.33 5.38 14.72
CA ALA A 167 3.83 6.68 15.13
C ALA A 167 2.70 6.53 16.14
N LEU A 168 1.65 5.77 15.82
CA LEU A 168 0.53 5.53 16.75
C LEU A 168 0.99 4.98 18.10
N PHE A 169 1.92 4.01 18.09
CA PHE A 169 2.48 3.44 19.31
C PHE A 169 3.28 4.45 20.13
N ALA A 170 4.21 5.19 19.50
CA ALA A 170 5.02 6.19 20.17
C ALA A 170 4.17 7.29 20.81
N TYR A 171 3.13 7.74 20.11
CA TYR A 171 2.22 8.73 20.63
C TYR A 171 1.26 8.19 21.69
N GLY A 172 0.81 6.94 21.58
CA GLY A 172 0.06 6.27 22.64
C GLY A 172 0.85 6.23 23.96
N LEU A 173 2.15 5.92 23.89
CA LEU A 173 3.04 5.97 25.05
C LEU A 173 3.19 7.38 25.63
N LEU A 174 3.26 8.42 24.77
CA LEU A 174 3.31 9.80 25.23
C LEU A 174 2.05 10.18 26.03
N PHE A 175 0.87 9.80 25.55
CA PHE A 175 -0.38 10.04 26.28
C PHE A 175 -0.42 9.33 27.63
N ILE A 176 -0.01 8.07 27.68
CA ILE A 176 0.09 7.32 28.95
C ILE A 176 1.04 8.03 29.92
N SER A 177 2.19 8.50 29.45
CA SER A 177 3.16 9.21 30.28
C SER A 177 2.62 10.56 30.82
N ILE A 178 1.79 11.25 30.04
CA ILE A 178 1.14 12.50 30.47
C ILE A 178 0.07 12.21 31.53
N GLN A 179 -0.73 11.17 31.33
CA GLN A 179 -1.79 10.77 32.26
C GLN A 179 -1.22 10.32 33.63
N ASP A 180 -0.12 9.57 33.62
CA ASP A 180 0.55 9.15 34.87
C ASP A 180 1.05 10.35 35.68
N LYS A 181 1.61 11.36 34.99
CA LYS A 181 2.01 12.64 35.62
C LYS A 181 0.84 13.45 36.16
N SER A 182 -0.31 13.49 35.49
CA SER A 182 -1.47 14.22 35.99
C SER A 182 -2.03 13.58 37.26
N ILE A 183 -2.15 12.25 37.30
CA ILE A 183 -2.64 11.51 38.48
C ILE A 183 -1.73 11.75 39.69
N LEU A 184 -0.40 11.70 39.51
CA LEU A 184 0.57 12.00 40.57
C LEU A 184 0.46 13.44 41.11
N THR A 185 0.09 14.40 40.28
CA THR A 185 -0.04 15.81 40.68
C THR A 185 -1.32 16.04 41.49
N ASP A 186 -2.43 15.40 41.12
CA ASP A 186 -3.70 15.50 41.84
C ASP A 186 -3.67 14.81 43.22
N THR A 187 -2.85 13.76 43.37
CA THR A 187 -2.70 13.05 44.66
C THR A 187 -1.91 13.89 45.69
N ASN A 188 -0.96 14.72 45.23
CA ASN A 188 -0.18 15.60 46.11
C ASN A 188 -0.94 16.87 46.53
N ASN A 189 -1.92 17.31 45.75
CA ASN A 189 -2.74 18.49 46.10
C ASN A 189 -3.92 18.16 47.03
N SER A 190 -4.27 16.88 47.22
CA SER A 190 -5.36 16.43 48.09
C SER A 190 -4.91 16.03 49.50
N THR A 191 -3.61 16.11 49.79
CA THR A 191 -2.98 15.75 51.07
C THR A 191 -2.44 16.95 51.86
N LEU A 192 -2.74 18.18 51.43
CA LEU A 192 -2.42 19.45 52.09
C LEU A 192 -3.71 20.16 52.53
#